data_AF-A0A084VKD6-F1
#
_entry.id   AF-A0A084VKD6-F1
#
_cell.length_a   1.000
_cell.length_b   1.000
_cell.length_c   1.000
_cell.angle_alpha   90.00
_cell.angle_beta   90.00
_cell.angle_gamma   90.00
#
_symmetry.space_group_name_H-M   'P 1'
#
loop_
_entity.id
_entity.type
_entity.pdbx_description
1 polymer ?
#
loop_
_entity_poly.entity_id
_entity_poly.type
_entity_poly.pdbx_seq_one_letter_code
_entity_poly.pdbx_strand_id
1 'polypeptide(L)'
;MRSTTNLLIINLAAADLLFVVFCVPFTAVDYVLPEWPFGDYWCKFVQYMIVVTAHASAYTLVLMSLDRFLAVVHPITSMSIRTERNASIAISFTWFVILTTAIPVAISHGVLAYPRQGGEYTACLFLHNEGYSLVAFHASQNARRKQVHPIPCGCN
;
A
#
# COMPACT_ATOMS: atom_id res chain seq x y z
N MET A 1 6.43 -21.18 20.31
CA MET A 1 5.28 -20.99 19.40
C MET A 1 4.44 -19.74 19.73
N ARG A 2 4.04 -19.49 20.98
CA ARG A 2 3.13 -18.36 21.27
C ARG A 2 3.67 -16.96 20.91
N SER A 3 4.96 -16.68 21.13
CA SER A 3 5.49 -15.30 20.99
C SER A 3 5.40 -14.72 19.57
N THR A 4 5.84 -15.47 18.55
CA THR A 4 5.85 -14.99 17.15
C THR A 4 4.45 -14.79 16.58
N THR A 5 3.53 -15.72 16.84
CA THR A 5 2.14 -15.62 16.38
C THR A 5 1.42 -14.48 17.10
N ASN A 6 1.68 -14.27 18.39
CA ASN A 6 1.14 -13.14 19.13
C ASN A 6 1.58 -11.80 18.53
N LEU A 7 2.85 -11.67 18.10
CA LEU A 7 3.33 -10.46 17.42
C LEU A 7 2.59 -10.21 16.10
N LEU A 8 2.36 -11.25 15.29
CA LEU A 8 1.59 -11.13 14.04
C LEU A 8 0.13 -10.73 14.30
N ILE A 9 -0.50 -11.30 15.35
CA ILE A 9 -1.87 -10.94 15.74
C ILE A 9 -1.95 -9.48 16.19
N ILE A 10 -0.99 -9.01 16.99
CA ILE A 10 -0.94 -7.61 17.42
C ILE A 10 -0.71 -6.67 16.22
N ASN A 11 0.18 -7.04 15.28
CA ASN A 11 0.40 -6.25 14.06
C ASN A 11 -0.87 -6.15 13.20
N LEU A 12 -1.60 -7.27 13.04
CA LEU A 12 -2.87 -7.30 12.31
C LEU A 12 -3.91 -6.40 13.00
N ALA A 13 -4.11 -6.59 14.30
CA ALA A 13 -5.07 -5.80 15.08
C ALA A 13 -4.74 -4.30 15.04
N ALA A 14 -3.46 -3.94 15.09
CA ALA A 14 -3.01 -2.56 14.94
C ALA A 14 -3.33 -2.00 13.54
N ALA A 15 -3.07 -2.75 12.47
CA ALA A 15 -3.38 -2.33 11.11
C ALA A 15 -4.88 -2.13 10.88
N ASP A 16 -5.71 -3.05 11.38
CA ASP A 16 -7.17 -2.96 11.27
C ASP A 16 -7.73 -1.81 12.11
N LEU A 17 -7.20 -1.58 13.32
CA LEU A 17 -7.62 -0.47 14.16
C LEU A 17 -7.24 0.88 13.54
N LEU A 18 -6.04 0.98 12.95
CA LEU A 18 -5.64 2.16 12.18
C LEU A 18 -6.59 2.41 11.00
N PHE A 19 -6.98 1.37 10.26
CA PHE A 19 -7.93 1.49 9.17
C PHE A 19 -9.30 1.98 9.65
N VAL A 20 -9.85 1.38 10.70
CA VAL A 20 -11.18 1.74 11.22
C VAL A 20 -11.19 3.16 11.79
N VAL A 21 -10.14 3.57 12.50
CA VAL A 21 -10.08 4.90 13.12
C VAL A 21 -9.81 6.01 12.10
N PHE A 22 -8.90 5.78 11.14
CA PHE A 22 -8.44 6.84 10.24
C PHE A 22 -9.05 6.82 8.84
N CYS A 23 -9.59 5.70 8.37
CA CYS A 23 -10.14 5.61 7.02
C CYS A 23 -11.67 5.67 7.04
N VAL A 24 -12.31 4.83 7.86
CA VAL A 24 -13.78 4.67 7.87
C VAL A 24 -14.55 5.97 8.14
N PRO A 25 -14.26 6.78 9.17
CA PRO A 25 -15.05 7.99 9.43
C PRO A 25 -14.89 9.04 8.33
N PHE A 26 -13.70 9.15 7.73
CA PHE A 26 -13.43 10.13 6.68
C PHE A 26 -14.08 9.72 5.36
N THR A 27 -14.01 8.44 5.00
CA THR A 27 -14.77 7.90 3.87
C THR A 27 -16.28 8.04 4.09
N ALA A 28 -16.77 7.84 5.32
CA ALA A 28 -18.19 8.05 5.63
C ALA A 28 -18.61 9.51 5.47
N VAL A 29 -17.77 10.48 5.86
CA VAL A 29 -18.03 11.90 5.62
C VAL A 29 -18.08 12.21 4.13
N ASP A 30 -17.17 11.66 3.31
CA ASP A 30 -17.20 11.80 1.85
C ASP A 30 -18.49 11.26 1.21
N TYR A 31 -19.04 10.17 1.76
CA TYR A 31 -20.31 9.63 1.28
C TYR A 31 -21.54 10.45 1.71
N VAL A 32 -21.49 11.13 2.85
CA VAL A 32 -22.62 11.88 3.40
C VAL A 32 -22.63 13.34 2.96
N LEU A 33 -21.45 13.96 2.85
CA LEU A 33 -21.32 15.34 2.40
C LEU A 33 -21.14 15.38 0.86
N PRO A 34 -21.78 16.33 0.18
CA PRO A 34 -21.59 16.51 -1.26
C PRO A 34 -20.25 17.16 -1.64
N GLU A 35 -19.48 17.60 -0.65
CA GLU A 35 -18.19 18.28 -0.81
C GLU A 35 -17.14 17.73 0.18
N TRP A 36 -15.87 17.77 -0.22
CA TRP A 36 -14.74 17.35 0.60
C TRP A 36 -14.11 18.56 1.32
N PRO A 37 -14.31 18.72 2.65
CA PRO A 37 -13.88 19.91 3.38
C PRO A 37 -12.45 19.85 3.91
N PHE A 38 -11.78 18.68 3.85
CA PHE A 38 -10.48 18.46 4.51
C PHE A 38 -9.25 18.85 3.66
N GLY A 39 -9.46 19.19 2.40
CA GLY A 39 -8.39 19.56 1.47
C GLY A 39 -7.61 18.39 0.86
N ASP A 40 -6.69 18.72 -0.05
CA ASP A 40 -5.96 17.78 -0.90
C ASP A 40 -5.03 16.83 -0.13
N TYR A 41 -4.32 17.37 0.87
CA TYR A 41 -3.40 16.58 1.70
C TYR A 41 -4.11 15.43 2.43
N TRP A 42 -5.30 15.69 2.96
CA TRP A 42 -6.07 14.70 3.70
C TRP A 42 -6.70 13.64 2.80
N CYS A 43 -7.14 14.03 1.60
CA CYS A 43 -7.57 13.08 0.56
C CYS A 43 -6.45 12.08 0.23
N LYS A 44 -5.24 12.58 -0.05
CA LYS A 44 -4.06 11.76 -0.33
C LYS A 44 -3.68 10.86 0.84
N PHE A 45 -3.70 11.40 2.06
CA PHE A 45 -3.35 10.66 3.27
C PHE A 45 -4.33 9.52 3.57
N VAL A 46 -5.65 9.78 3.53
CA VAL A 46 -6.67 8.75 3.78
C VAL A 46 -6.56 7.64 2.75
N GLN A 47 -6.46 7.99 1.46
CA GLN A 47 -6.34 6.99 0.40
C GLN A 47 -5.05 6.18 0.48
N TYR A 48 -3.94 6.83 0.84
CA TYR A 48 -2.68 6.15 1.10
C TYR A 48 -2.82 5.15 2.26
N MET A 49 -3.43 5.57 3.38
CA MET A 49 -3.64 4.70 4.54
C MET A 49 -4.53 3.50 4.22
N ILE A 50 -5.61 3.68 3.45
CA ILE A 50 -6.48 2.57 2.99
C ILE A 50 -5.66 1.49 2.29
N VAL A 51 -4.77 1.89 1.37
CA VAL A 51 -3.93 0.94 0.63
C VAL A 51 -2.90 0.30 1.55
N VAL A 52 -2.23 1.08 2.40
CA VAL A 52 -1.22 0.59 3.34
C VAL A 52 -1.80 -0.44 4.30
N THR A 53 -2.94 -0.17 4.92
CA THR A 53 -3.58 -1.08 5.87
C THR A 53 -4.08 -2.35 5.18
N ALA A 54 -4.66 -2.24 3.98
CA ALA A 54 -5.09 -3.40 3.20
C ALA A 54 -3.91 -4.34 2.86
N HIS A 55 -2.77 -3.78 2.45
CA HIS A 55 -1.57 -4.58 2.19
C HIS A 55 -1.01 -5.16 3.48
N ALA A 56 -0.95 -4.39 4.57
CA ALA A 56 -0.45 -4.84 5.86
C ALA A 56 -1.25 -6.04 6.39
N SER A 57 -2.59 -5.99 6.32
CA SER A 57 -3.45 -7.10 6.71
C SER A 57 -3.25 -8.31 5.80
N ALA A 58 -3.19 -8.13 4.48
CA ALA A 58 -2.96 -9.24 3.53
C ALA A 58 -1.61 -9.95 3.77
N TYR A 59 -0.51 -9.21 3.90
CA TYR A 59 0.80 -9.81 4.18
C TYR A 59 0.85 -10.48 5.56
N THR A 60 0.18 -9.89 6.57
CA THR A 60 0.13 -10.50 7.90
C THR A 60 -0.63 -11.82 7.88
N LEU A 61 -1.73 -11.91 7.13
CA LEU A 61 -2.46 -13.16 6.91
C LEU A 61 -1.59 -14.20 6.19
N VAL A 62 -0.83 -13.81 5.16
CA VAL A 62 0.12 -14.70 4.49
C VAL A 62 1.17 -15.23 5.46
N LEU A 63 1.75 -14.36 6.31
CA LEU A 63 2.71 -14.77 7.33
C LEU A 63 2.11 -15.73 8.37
N MET A 64 0.85 -15.50 8.78
CA MET A 64 0.14 -16.43 9.67
C MET A 64 -0.10 -17.80 9.01
N SER A 65 -0.50 -17.81 7.73
CA SER A 65 -0.67 -19.05 6.96
C SER A 65 0.65 -19.79 6.80
N LEU A 66 1.74 -19.09 6.52
CA LEU A 66 3.08 -19.66 6.43
C LEU A 66 3.56 -20.22 7.77
N ASP A 67 3.33 -19.52 8.90
CA ASP A 67 3.65 -20.05 10.25
C ASP A 67 2.93 -21.37 10.50
N ARG A 68 1.63 -21.44 10.17
CA ARG A 68 0.84 -22.66 10.33
C ARG A 68 1.32 -23.78 9.40
N PHE A 69 1.68 -23.46 8.16
CA PHE A 69 2.18 -24.44 7.19
C PHE A 69 3.53 -25.02 7.63
N LEU A 70 4.48 -24.18 8.02
CA LEU A 70 5.81 -24.60 8.50
C LEU A 70 5.72 -25.42 9.79
N ALA A 71 4.79 -25.09 10.70
CA ALA A 71 4.57 -25.85 11.91
C ALA A 71 4.10 -27.30 11.65
N VAL A 72 3.33 -27.52 10.58
CA VAL A 72 2.80 -28.85 10.22
C VAL A 72 3.82 -29.66 9.40
N VAL A 73 4.48 -29.05 8.42
CA VAL A 73 5.34 -29.77 7.47
C VAL A 73 6.79 -29.91 7.96
N HIS A 74 7.32 -28.91 8.70
CA HIS A 74 8.73 -28.86 9.12
C HIS A 74 8.90 -28.53 10.61
N PRO A 75 8.54 -29.45 11.53
CA PRO A 75 8.54 -29.20 12.98
C PRO A 75 9.93 -28.88 13.57
N ILE A 76 11.00 -29.44 13.01
CA ILE A 76 12.40 -29.25 13.46
C ILE A 76 13.03 -27.94 12.95
N THR A 77 12.77 -27.55 11.71
CA THR A 77 13.24 -26.28 11.12
C THR A 77 12.45 -25.07 11.63
N SER A 78 11.18 -25.30 12.01
CA SER A 78 10.30 -24.32 12.65
C SER A 78 10.90 -23.74 13.94
N MET A 79 11.67 -24.51 14.72
CA MET A 79 12.32 -23.99 15.93
C MET A 79 13.46 -22.99 15.65
N SER A 80 14.15 -23.10 14.51
CA SER A 80 15.29 -22.23 14.16
C SER A 80 14.87 -20.98 13.36
N ILE A 81 13.90 -21.12 12.44
CA ILE A 81 13.40 -20.00 11.62
C ILE A 81 12.46 -19.06 12.41
N ARG A 82 11.78 -19.58 13.43
CA ARG A 82 10.83 -18.86 14.30
C ARG A 82 11.52 -18.07 15.42
N THR A 83 12.59 -17.35 15.08
CA THR A 83 13.17 -16.38 16.01
C THR A 83 12.37 -15.09 15.94
N GLU A 84 12.02 -14.49 17.09
CA GLU A 84 11.26 -13.22 17.14
C GLU A 84 11.90 -12.14 16.26
N ARG A 85 13.24 -12.05 16.27
CA ARG A 85 13.99 -11.16 15.37
C ARG A 85 13.64 -11.35 13.90
N ASN A 86 13.53 -12.57 13.41
CA ASN A 86 13.26 -12.83 12.00
C ASN A 86 11.83 -12.42 11.61
N ALA A 87 10.86 -12.62 12.50
CA ALA A 87 9.50 -12.13 12.30
C ALA A 87 9.43 -10.59 12.37
N SER A 88 10.13 -9.96 13.31
CA SER A 88 10.25 -8.50 13.38
C SER A 88 10.89 -7.92 12.12
N ILE A 89 11.93 -8.56 11.59
CA ILE A 89 12.59 -8.17 10.34
C ILE A 89 11.62 -8.33 9.16
N ALA A 90 10.90 -9.44 9.07
CA ALA A 90 9.91 -9.69 8.01
C ALA A 90 8.76 -8.65 8.05
N ILE A 91 8.25 -8.33 9.24
CA ILE A 91 7.26 -7.27 9.44
C ILE A 91 7.85 -5.93 8.98
N SER A 92 9.04 -5.55 9.46
CA SER A 92 9.69 -4.28 9.09
C SER A 92 9.94 -4.16 7.59
N PHE A 93 10.39 -5.24 6.96
CA PHE A 93 10.57 -5.31 5.51
C PHE A 93 9.25 -5.15 4.77
N THR A 94 8.19 -5.83 5.25
CA THR A 94 6.85 -5.74 4.68
C THR A 94 6.34 -4.31 4.75
N TRP A 95 6.46 -3.64 5.90
CA TRP A 95 6.13 -2.23 6.04
C TRP A 95 6.89 -1.36 5.04
N PHE A 96 8.20 -1.56 4.89
CA PHE A 96 8.99 -0.81 3.92
C PHE A 96 8.52 -1.01 2.47
N VAL A 97 8.24 -2.26 2.08
CA VAL A 97 7.70 -2.58 0.75
C VAL A 97 6.36 -1.89 0.54
N ILE A 98 5.44 -2.00 1.49
CA ILE A 98 4.11 -1.39 1.43
C ILE A 98 4.21 0.13 1.26
N LEU A 99 5.02 0.78 2.10
CA LEU A 99 5.22 2.22 2.05
C LEU A 99 5.75 2.63 0.67
N THR A 100 6.71 1.87 0.12
CA THR A 100 7.30 2.15 -1.20
C THR A 100 6.28 1.97 -2.33
N THR A 101 5.47 0.91 -2.30
CA THR A 101 4.46 0.63 -3.33
C THR A 101 3.26 1.56 -3.25
N ALA A 102 2.99 2.17 -2.10
CA ALA A 102 1.88 3.08 -1.89
C ALA A 102 2.20 4.54 -2.31
N ILE A 103 3.47 4.91 -2.50
CA ILE A 103 3.88 6.23 -3.02
C ILE A 103 3.12 6.64 -4.29
N PRO A 104 3.07 5.83 -5.37
CA PRO A 104 2.34 6.20 -6.59
C PRO A 104 0.84 6.40 -6.35
N VAL A 105 0.24 5.71 -5.38
CA VAL A 105 -1.17 5.87 -5.01
C VAL A 105 -1.43 7.24 -4.40
N ALA A 106 -0.53 7.74 -3.55
CA ALA A 106 -0.65 9.08 -2.98
C ALA A 106 -0.51 10.19 -4.04
N ILE A 107 0.28 9.96 -5.09
CA ILE A 107 0.48 10.92 -6.18
C ILE A 107 -0.71 10.91 -7.15
N SER A 108 -1.33 9.75 -7.36
CA SER A 108 -2.44 9.59 -8.30
C SER A 108 -3.79 10.06 -7.76
N HIS A 109 -3.92 10.32 -6.46
CA HIS A 109 -5.16 10.83 -5.85
C HIS A 109 -5.01 12.31 -5.49
N GLY A 110 -6.14 13.00 -5.44
CA GLY A 110 -6.18 14.41 -5.08
C GLY A 110 -7.58 14.97 -5.19
N VAL A 111 -7.72 16.23 -4.80
CA VAL A 111 -9.01 16.91 -4.77
C VAL A 111 -9.25 17.65 -6.09
N LEU A 112 -10.40 17.37 -6.71
CA LEU A 112 -10.86 18.08 -7.88
C LEU A 112 -12.08 18.93 -7.52
N ALA A 113 -12.04 20.20 -7.90
CA ALA A 113 -13.20 21.08 -7.87
C ALA A 113 -13.89 21.00 -9.24
N TYR A 114 -15.17 20.62 -9.27
CA TYR A 114 -15.96 20.64 -10.49
C TYR A 114 -17.16 21.58 -10.33
N PRO A 115 -17.41 22.49 -11.30
CA PRO A 115 -18.54 23.39 -11.24
C PRO A 115 -19.82 22.60 -11.51
N ARG A 116 -20.77 22.61 -10.56
CA ARG A 116 -22.09 21.98 -10.73
C ARG A 116 -23.15 23.07 -10.53
N GLN A 117 -23.93 23.34 -11.59
CA GLN A 117 -25.04 24.32 -11.67
C GLN A 117 -25.29 25.14 -10.39
N GLY A 118 -24.51 26.21 -10.18
CA GLY A 118 -24.70 27.16 -9.08
C GLY A 118 -23.82 26.99 -7.84
N GLY A 119 -22.92 26.00 -7.79
CA GLY A 119 -21.94 25.83 -6.71
C GLY A 119 -20.62 25.17 -7.16
N GLU A 120 -19.55 25.43 -6.42
CA GLU A 120 -18.27 24.72 -6.55
C GLU A 120 -18.27 23.53 -5.57
N TYR A 121 -18.17 22.31 -6.10
CA TYR A 121 -18.09 21.10 -5.27
C TYR A 121 -16.70 20.49 -5.39
N THR A 122 -16.13 20.08 -4.26
CA THR A 122 -14.84 19.40 -4.18
C THR A 122 -15.04 17.91 -3.91
N ALA A 123 -14.32 17.05 -4.62
CA ALA A 123 -14.34 15.61 -4.37
C ALA A 123 -12.92 15.03 -4.38
N CYS A 124 -12.69 14.04 -3.50
CA CYS A 124 -11.46 13.26 -3.48
C CYS A 124 -11.55 12.12 -4.48
N LEU A 125 -10.83 12.21 -5.60
CA LEU A 125 -10.92 11.23 -6.68
C LEU A 125 -9.53 10.84 -7.19
N PHE A 126 -9.47 9.74 -7.92
CA PHE A 126 -8.28 9.35 -8.66
C PHE A 126 -8.09 10.31 -9.85
N LEU A 127 -7.01 11.10 -9.85
CA LEU A 127 -6.68 11.98 -10.95
C LEU A 127 -6.14 11.15 -12.10
N HIS A 128 -7.00 10.98 -13.11
CA HIS A 128 -6.63 10.25 -14.31
C HIS A 128 -5.42 10.96 -14.98
N ASN A 129 -5.44 12.29 -15.08
CA ASN A 129 -4.43 13.02 -15.86
C ASN A 129 -2.98 13.00 -15.30
N GLU A 130 -2.77 12.70 -14.02
CA GLU A 130 -1.47 12.93 -13.34
C GLU A 130 -0.77 11.64 -12.84
N GLY A 131 -1.49 10.54 -12.65
CA GLY A 131 -1.00 9.39 -11.86
C GLY A 131 -0.49 8.17 -12.64
N TYR A 132 -1.28 7.60 -13.55
CA TYR A 132 -0.90 6.35 -14.23
C TYR A 132 0.04 6.59 -15.42
N SER A 133 -0.08 7.71 -16.12
CA SER A 133 0.78 8.00 -17.27
C SER A 133 2.22 8.26 -16.82
N LEU A 134 2.46 9.06 -15.78
CA LEU A 134 3.83 9.45 -15.40
C LEU A 134 4.62 8.30 -14.78
N VAL A 135 4.00 7.46 -13.94
CA VAL A 135 4.64 6.27 -13.35
C VAL A 135 4.82 5.16 -14.39
N ALA A 136 3.86 4.94 -15.30
CA ALA A 136 4.04 4.04 -16.44
C ALA A 136 5.11 4.56 -17.42
N PHE A 137 5.21 5.88 -17.62
CA PHE A 137 6.27 6.50 -18.41
C PHE A 137 7.65 6.36 -17.73
N HIS A 138 7.76 6.58 -16.41
CA HIS A 138 9.02 6.41 -15.69
C HIS A 138 9.45 4.94 -15.61
N ALA A 139 8.51 4.01 -15.38
CA ALA A 139 8.78 2.58 -15.40
C ALA A 139 9.19 2.09 -16.80
N SER A 140 8.53 2.56 -17.87
CA SER A 140 8.90 2.23 -19.24
C SER A 140 10.21 2.89 -19.70
N GLN A 141 10.52 4.10 -19.24
CA GLN A 141 11.82 4.74 -19.48
C GLN A 141 12.96 4.04 -18.70
N ASN A 142 12.75 3.65 -17.45
CA ASN A 142 13.74 2.88 -16.68
C ASN A 142 13.94 1.46 -17.23
N ALA A 143 12.88 0.82 -17.74
CA ALA A 143 12.97 -0.46 -18.45
C ALA A 143 13.74 -0.33 -19.77
N ARG A 144 13.49 0.73 -20.56
CA ARG A 144 14.28 1.02 -21.78
C ARG A 144 15.74 1.36 -21.49
N ARG A 145 16.05 2.02 -20.37
CA ARG A 145 17.43 2.36 -20.00
C ARG A 145 18.27 1.13 -19.63
N LYS A 146 17.65 0.01 -19.22
CA LYS A 146 18.35 -1.26 -18.94
C LYS A 146 18.55 -2.17 -20.16
N GLN A 147 17.95 -1.86 -21.32
CA GLN A 147 18.01 -2.73 -22.51
C GLN A 147 18.92 -2.22 -23.64
N VAL A 148 19.48 -1.01 -23.53
CA VAL A 148 20.48 -0.51 -24.49
C VAL A 148 21.87 -0.99 -24.09
N HIS A 149 22.11 -2.29 -24.25
CA HIS A 149 23.43 -2.74 -24.69
C HIS A 149 23.52 -2.41 -26.19
N PRO A 150 24.56 -1.70 -26.67
CA PRO A 150 24.63 -1.30 -28.06
C PRO A 150 24.90 -2.54 -28.91
N ILE A 151 23.90 -2.96 -29.69
CA ILE A 151 24.12 -3.87 -30.82
C ILE A 151 24.58 -2.98 -31.98
N PRO A 152 25.80 -3.13 -32.50
CA PRO A 152 26.25 -2.37 -33.66
C PRO A 152 25.59 -2.95 -34.90
N CYS A 153 24.66 -2.22 -35.51
CA CYS A 153 24.25 -2.51 -36.88
C CYS A 153 25.34 -1.97 -37.82
N GLY A 154 26.35 -2.81 -38.06
CA GLY A 154 27.17 -2.77 -39.27
C GLY A 154 26.56 -3.65 -40.37
N CYS A 155 27.09 -3.46 -41.58
CA CYS A 155 26.79 -4.07 -42.88
C CYS A 155 25.69 -3.35 -43.68
N ASN A 156 26.00 -2.70 -44.81
CA ASN A 156 26.73 -3.05 -46.05
C ASN A 156 25.69 -3.11 -47.19
#